data_AF-A0A5N9C1T4-F1
#
_entry.id   AF-A0A5N9C1T4-F1
#
_cell.length_a   1.000
_cell.length_b   1.000
_cell.length_c   1.000
_cell.angle_alpha   90.00
_cell.angle_beta   90.00
_cell.angle_gamma   90.00
#
_symmetry.space_group_name_H-M   'P 1'
#
loop_
_entity.id
_entity.type
_entity.pdbx_description
1 polymer ?
#
loop_
_entity_poly.entity_id
_entity_poly.type
_entity_poly.pdbx_seq_one_letter_code
_entity_poly.pdbx_strand_id
1 'polypeptide(L)'
;MYKSDLIMNAENLMKSLLDSKLIQSDKEISGFLIENQSKRDFSIYLKILGGIGAYISAICFIGFFGAFGFFDDKFTRVFLGILFVSVAIFENFLIKKNYSIKSSFLVQLSFAFMILGKIMFVTGFGEFLSGFTMNPDNGWNYSLSLFLVTFGSYFFYDRDRFLSLFAFFISILINIDSAISDNYNEIFINGYFLFQFICICILFMIIRDSRKYFSIAYSFVFSLSVTVLFITIKTAFINDGDFGWITWSFTNLILSLGMILLICRIFERRNVINNKAFLGALTGVFLLGVISSSGIIFVIFLMILGYWRHEKILLVLSVLLMPVFLISYFYSLDLLLLQKSIVLVISGILLLAIRFFLNKISWDA
;
A
#
# COMPACT_ATOMS: atom_id res chain seq x y z
N MET A 1 48.49 21.16 17.22
CA MET A 1 48.81 21.92 15.99
C MET A 1 48.17 21.18 14.83
N TYR A 2 47.29 21.88 14.11
CA TYR A 2 46.30 21.44 13.12
C TYR A 2 46.78 20.40 12.09
N LYS A 3 45.94 19.38 11.81
CA LYS A 3 45.64 19.03 10.41
C LYS A 3 44.18 18.56 10.32
N SER A 4 43.39 19.37 9.64
CA SER A 4 41.96 19.25 9.43
C SER A 4 41.57 17.92 8.81
N ASP A 5 40.48 17.33 9.31
CA ASP A 5 39.65 16.37 8.60
C ASP A 5 39.16 17.01 7.31
N LEU A 6 39.96 16.86 6.26
CA LEU A 6 39.60 17.23 4.90
C LEU A 6 38.47 16.30 4.47
N ILE A 7 37.28 16.87 4.35
CA ILE A 7 36.19 16.33 3.52
C ILE A 7 36.82 16.03 2.16
N MET A 8 37.14 14.75 1.94
CA MET A 8 37.88 14.32 0.78
C MET A 8 36.92 14.37 -0.40
N ASN A 9 36.93 15.51 -1.09
CA ASN A 9 36.14 15.71 -2.30
C ASN A 9 36.49 14.59 -3.30
N ALA A 10 35.50 14.08 -4.03
CA ALA A 10 35.67 12.92 -4.92
C ALA A 10 36.86 13.09 -5.88
N GLU A 11 37.15 14.32 -6.30
CA GLU A 11 38.28 14.69 -7.13
C GLU A 11 39.65 14.47 -6.45
N ASN A 12 39.77 14.77 -5.16
CA ASN A 12 40.99 14.55 -4.37
C ASN A 12 41.22 13.08 -4.09
N LEU A 13 40.13 12.31 -3.91
CA LEU A 13 40.19 10.86 -3.73
C LEU A 13 40.60 10.17 -5.04
N MET A 14 40.12 10.68 -6.19
CA MET A 14 40.49 10.19 -7.51
C MET A 14 41.97 10.47 -7.85
N LYS A 15 42.47 11.66 -7.52
CA LYS A 15 43.91 11.99 -7.63
C LYS A 15 44.79 11.08 -6.75
N SER A 16 44.38 10.86 -5.50
CA SER A 16 45.07 9.94 -4.58
C SER A 16 45.15 8.50 -5.12
N LEU A 17 44.09 8.03 -5.78
CA LEU A 17 44.05 6.69 -6.38
C LEU A 17 44.87 6.56 -7.67
N LEU A 18 44.97 7.64 -8.46
CA LEU A 18 45.87 7.73 -9.62
C LEU A 18 47.34 7.79 -9.19
N ASP A 19 47.66 8.63 -8.20
CA ASP A 19 49.02 8.79 -7.68
C ASP A 19 49.54 7.52 -7.00
N SER A 20 48.66 6.71 -6.42
CA SER A 20 49.00 5.41 -5.81
C SER A 20 49.12 4.25 -6.81
N LYS A 21 49.00 4.50 -8.12
CA LYS A 21 49.06 3.49 -9.21
C LYS A 21 48.06 2.34 -9.10
N LEU A 22 47.00 2.50 -8.30
CA LEU A 22 45.93 1.51 -8.18
C LEU A 22 44.97 1.55 -9.37
N ILE A 23 45.00 2.62 -10.17
CA ILE A 23 44.19 2.80 -11.38
C ILE A 23 45.11 3.16 -12.55
N GLN A 24 45.05 2.41 -13.66
CA GLN A 24 46.02 2.51 -14.76
C GLN A 24 45.64 3.51 -15.86
N SER A 25 44.36 3.89 -16.02
CA SER A 25 44.00 5.05 -16.88
C SER A 25 42.60 5.61 -16.64
N ASP A 26 42.41 6.91 -16.94
CA ASP A 26 41.10 7.57 -17.02
C ASP A 26 40.14 6.86 -18.00
N LYS A 27 40.68 6.18 -19.03
CA LYS A 27 39.88 5.42 -20.00
C LYS A 27 39.23 4.19 -19.39
N GLU A 28 39.91 3.47 -18.49
CA GLU A 28 39.33 2.33 -17.78
C GLU A 28 38.26 2.75 -16.78
N ILE A 29 38.43 3.90 -16.11
CA ILE A 29 37.40 4.46 -15.24
C ILE A 29 36.18 4.88 -16.07
N SER A 30 36.38 5.55 -17.20
CA SER A 30 35.28 5.93 -18.09
C SER A 30 34.57 4.69 -18.65
N GLY A 31 35.31 3.63 -19.02
CA GLY A 31 34.76 2.34 -19.43
C GLY A 31 33.97 1.66 -18.32
N PHE A 32 34.49 1.63 -17.09
CA PHE A 32 33.83 1.05 -15.92
C PHE A 32 32.61 1.88 -15.47
N LEU A 33 32.66 3.21 -15.56
CA LEU A 33 31.55 4.11 -15.27
C LEU A 33 30.46 4.01 -16.33
N ILE A 34 30.81 3.91 -17.61
CA ILE A 34 29.85 3.68 -18.70
C ILE A 34 29.24 2.28 -18.58
N GLU A 35 30.04 1.26 -18.29
CA GLU A 35 29.57 -0.11 -18.11
C GLU A 35 28.68 -0.23 -16.86
N ASN A 36 29.03 0.42 -15.75
CA ASN A 36 28.20 0.45 -14.55
C ASN A 36 27.00 1.40 -14.65
N GLN A 37 27.05 2.49 -15.41
CA GLN A 37 25.87 3.32 -15.71
C GLN A 37 24.91 2.59 -16.64
N SER A 38 25.40 1.78 -17.58
CA SER A 38 24.54 0.95 -18.44
C SER A 38 23.93 -0.24 -17.68
N LYS A 39 24.63 -0.78 -16.67
CA LYS A 39 24.14 -1.87 -15.80
C LYS A 39 23.30 -1.37 -14.63
N ARG A 40 23.49 -0.13 -14.16
CA ARG A 40 22.70 0.46 -13.09
C ARG A 40 21.45 1.12 -13.64
N ASP A 41 20.34 0.46 -13.31
CA ASP A 41 19.00 1.00 -13.27
C ASP A 41 18.34 1.20 -14.64
N PHE A 42 17.68 0.12 -15.09
CA PHE A 42 16.39 0.31 -15.76
C PHE A 42 15.62 1.36 -14.96
N SER A 43 15.47 2.54 -15.55
CA SER A 43 14.87 3.69 -14.88
C SER A 43 13.53 3.27 -14.28
N ILE A 44 13.19 3.83 -13.13
CA ILE A 44 11.91 3.54 -12.44
C ILE A 44 10.73 3.67 -13.43
N TYR A 45 10.85 4.61 -14.37
CA TYR A 45 9.93 4.78 -15.49
C TYR A 45 9.75 3.53 -16.35
N LEU A 46 10.84 2.84 -16.77
CA LEU A 46 10.74 1.61 -17.56
C LEU A 46 10.07 0.46 -16.80
N LYS A 47 10.24 0.40 -15.47
CA LYS A 47 9.56 -0.59 -14.62
C LYS A 47 8.05 -0.31 -14.53
N ILE A 48 7.69 0.97 -14.33
CA ILE A 48 6.28 1.41 -14.29
C ILE A 48 5.62 1.18 -15.65
N LEU A 49 6.26 1.62 -16.73
CA LEU A 49 5.78 1.44 -18.10
C LEU A 49 5.61 -0.04 -18.44
N GLY A 50 6.55 -0.89 -17.99
CA GLY A 50 6.43 -2.33 -18.16
C GLY A 50 5.27 -2.95 -17.39
N GLY A 51 5.01 -2.51 -16.16
CA GLY A 51 3.84 -2.93 -15.40
C GLY A 51 2.53 -2.55 -16.10
N ILE A 52 2.43 -1.31 -16.58
CA ILE A 52 1.26 -0.81 -17.32
C ILE A 52 1.07 -1.59 -18.62
N GLY A 53 2.14 -1.78 -19.41
CA GLY A 53 2.09 -2.52 -20.67
C GLY A 53 1.64 -3.98 -20.46
N ALA A 54 2.13 -4.64 -19.42
CA ALA A 54 1.70 -5.99 -19.06
C ALA A 54 0.23 -6.05 -18.63
N TYR A 55 -0.27 -5.03 -17.93
CA TYR A 55 -1.70 -4.94 -17.57
C TYR A 55 -2.60 -4.76 -18.80
N ILE A 56 -2.22 -3.85 -19.72
CA ILE A 56 -2.95 -3.65 -20.99
C ILE A 56 -2.93 -4.94 -21.83
N SER A 57 -1.78 -5.61 -21.88
CA SER A 57 -1.64 -6.90 -22.56
C SER A 57 -2.54 -7.97 -21.95
N ALA A 58 -2.60 -8.07 -20.61
CA ALA A 58 -3.51 -8.99 -19.94
C ALA A 58 -4.98 -8.73 -20.31
N ILE A 59 -5.42 -7.46 -20.35
CA ILE A 59 -6.78 -7.10 -20.79
C ILE A 59 -7.03 -7.55 -22.24
N CYS A 60 -6.09 -7.30 -23.14
CA CYS A 60 -6.20 -7.71 -24.54
C CYS A 60 -6.29 -9.24 -24.67
N PHE A 61 -5.49 -9.98 -23.90
CA PHE A 61 -5.58 -11.46 -23.86
C PHE A 61 -6.92 -11.92 -23.32
N ILE A 62 -7.44 -11.33 -22.23
CA ILE A 62 -8.77 -11.66 -21.70
C ILE A 62 -9.82 -11.47 -22.80
N GLY A 63 -9.80 -10.33 -23.51
CA GLY A 63 -10.72 -10.05 -24.61
C GLY A 63 -10.59 -11.04 -25.76
N PHE A 64 -9.36 -11.40 -26.14
CA PHE A 64 -9.09 -12.42 -27.16
C PHE A 64 -9.68 -13.78 -26.76
N PHE A 65 -9.31 -14.32 -25.59
CA PHE A 65 -9.84 -15.62 -25.13
C PHE A 65 -11.35 -15.58 -24.91
N GLY A 66 -11.91 -14.42 -24.55
CA GLY A 66 -13.35 -14.16 -24.47
C GLY A 66 -14.05 -14.34 -25.81
N ALA A 67 -13.51 -13.74 -26.87
CA ALA A 67 -14.09 -13.81 -28.21
C ALA A 67 -14.11 -15.24 -28.81
N PHE A 68 -13.18 -16.10 -28.39
CA PHE A 68 -13.11 -17.50 -28.84
C PHE A 68 -13.95 -18.47 -28.00
N GLY A 69 -14.68 -17.99 -26.99
CA GLY A 69 -15.53 -18.85 -26.14
C GLY A 69 -14.75 -19.73 -25.16
N PHE A 70 -13.45 -19.47 -24.93
CA PHE A 70 -12.66 -20.24 -23.95
C PHE A 70 -13.15 -20.04 -22.50
N PHE A 71 -14.00 -19.04 -22.25
CA PHE A 71 -14.62 -18.81 -20.96
C PHE A 71 -15.90 -19.62 -20.73
N ASP A 72 -16.44 -20.28 -21.75
CA ASP A 72 -17.74 -20.96 -21.66
C ASP A 72 -17.63 -22.23 -20.78
N ASP A 73 -16.53 -22.97 -20.89
CA ASP A 73 -16.29 -24.16 -20.08
C ASP A 73 -15.47 -23.86 -18.82
N LYS A 74 -16.01 -24.29 -17.67
CA LYS A 74 -15.39 -24.13 -16.34
C LYS A 74 -14.06 -24.88 -16.26
N PHE A 75 -14.00 -26.10 -16.80
CA PHE A 75 -12.79 -26.93 -16.74
C PHE A 75 -11.67 -26.33 -17.61
N THR A 76 -12.02 -25.88 -18.80
CA THR A 76 -11.10 -25.18 -19.71
C THR A 76 -10.49 -23.95 -19.05
N ARG A 77 -11.30 -23.12 -18.36
CA ARG A 77 -10.78 -21.94 -17.62
C ARG A 77 -9.80 -22.30 -16.51
N VAL A 78 -10.11 -23.31 -15.70
CA VAL A 78 -9.20 -23.76 -14.63
C VAL A 78 -7.89 -24.29 -15.22
N PHE A 79 -7.98 -25.12 -16.26
CA PHE A 79 -6.82 -25.71 -16.91
C PHE A 79 -5.92 -24.63 -17.54
N LEU A 80 -6.50 -23.71 -18.32
CA LEU A 80 -5.77 -22.58 -18.90
C LEU A 80 -5.18 -21.67 -17.81
N GLY A 81 -5.91 -21.46 -16.71
CA GLY A 81 -5.43 -20.70 -15.56
C GLY A 81 -4.15 -21.27 -14.96
N ILE A 82 -4.13 -22.59 -14.69
CA ILE A 82 -2.95 -23.30 -14.17
C ILE A 82 -1.81 -23.25 -15.19
N LEU A 83 -2.11 -23.45 -16.48
CA LEU A 83 -1.13 -23.43 -17.55
C LEU A 83 -0.44 -22.06 -17.63
N PHE A 84 -1.20 -20.96 -17.68
CA PHE A 84 -0.63 -19.61 -17.75
C PHE A 84 0.18 -19.23 -16.51
N VAL A 85 -0.30 -19.58 -15.30
CA VAL A 85 0.48 -19.37 -14.06
C VAL A 85 1.79 -20.17 -14.10
N SER A 86 1.75 -21.41 -14.59
CA SER A 86 2.93 -22.28 -14.70
C SER A 86 3.94 -21.75 -15.71
N VAL A 87 3.48 -21.31 -16.89
CA VAL A 87 4.30 -20.67 -17.93
C VAL A 87 4.93 -19.39 -17.37
N ALA A 88 4.15 -18.54 -16.69
CA ALA A 88 4.66 -17.32 -16.08
C ALA A 88 5.78 -17.58 -15.05
N ILE A 89 5.62 -18.61 -14.22
CA ILE A 89 6.65 -19.03 -13.25
C ILE A 89 7.91 -19.53 -13.97
N PHE A 90 7.74 -20.36 -15.00
CA PHE A 90 8.85 -20.90 -15.78
C PHE A 90 9.64 -19.80 -16.47
N GLU A 91 8.96 -18.85 -17.12
CA GLU A 91 9.59 -17.67 -17.73
C GLU A 91 10.36 -16.84 -16.69
N ASN A 92 9.79 -16.63 -15.50
CA ASN A 92 10.46 -15.90 -14.43
C ASN A 92 11.74 -16.60 -13.95
N PHE A 93 11.77 -17.93 -13.95
CA PHE A 93 12.98 -18.70 -13.62
C PHE A 93 14.07 -18.55 -14.69
N LEU A 94 13.70 -18.54 -15.97
CA LEU A 94 14.65 -18.34 -17.08
C LEU A 94 15.23 -16.92 -17.07
N ILE A 95 14.41 -15.90 -16.78
CA ILE A 95 14.82 -14.49 -16.76
C ILE A 95 15.84 -14.20 -15.66
N LYS A 96 15.75 -14.87 -14.50
CA LYS A 96 16.70 -14.66 -13.38
C LYS A 96 18.15 -14.93 -13.77
N LYS A 97 18.42 -15.67 -14.86
CA LYS A 97 19.77 -16.02 -15.31
C LYS A 97 20.40 -15.02 -16.30
N ASN A 98 19.61 -14.26 -17.07
CA ASN A 98 20.13 -13.40 -18.15
C ASN A 98 19.41 -12.03 -18.20
N TYR A 99 20.09 -10.95 -17.82
CA TYR A 99 19.59 -9.58 -17.96
C TYR A 99 19.96 -8.99 -19.33
N SER A 100 18.98 -8.81 -20.21
CA SER A 100 19.11 -8.25 -21.56
C SER A 100 17.83 -7.50 -21.95
N ILE A 101 17.82 -6.72 -23.02
CA ILE A 101 16.60 -6.05 -23.53
C ILE A 101 15.46 -7.06 -23.79
N LYS A 102 15.79 -8.26 -24.28
CA LYS A 102 14.83 -9.37 -24.42
C LYS A 102 14.21 -9.79 -23.08
N SER A 103 14.96 -9.67 -21.98
CA SER A 103 14.47 -10.03 -20.67
C SER A 103 13.40 -9.06 -20.15
N SER A 104 13.44 -7.78 -20.54
CA SER A 104 12.39 -6.81 -20.17
C SER A 104 11.05 -7.10 -20.85
N PHE A 105 11.05 -7.54 -22.10
CA PHE A 105 9.81 -7.98 -22.76
C PHE A 105 9.26 -9.26 -22.11
N LEU A 106 10.11 -10.25 -21.85
CA LEU A 106 9.71 -11.49 -21.18
C LEU A 106 9.21 -11.25 -19.75
N VAL A 107 9.75 -10.24 -19.05
CA VAL A 107 9.24 -9.79 -17.74
C VAL A 107 7.79 -9.32 -17.84
N GLN A 108 7.47 -8.54 -18.86
CA GLN A 108 6.12 -8.01 -19.09
C GLN A 108 5.15 -9.12 -19.49
N LEU A 109 5.58 -10.01 -20.40
CA LEU A 109 4.78 -11.15 -20.84
C LEU A 109 4.46 -12.10 -19.68
N SER A 110 5.47 -12.47 -18.89
CA SER A 110 5.34 -13.30 -17.70
C SER A 110 4.36 -12.70 -16.68
N PHE A 111 4.41 -11.37 -16.47
CA PHE A 111 3.45 -10.70 -15.59
C PHE A 111 2.03 -10.68 -16.17
N ALA A 112 1.88 -10.48 -17.48
CA ALA A 112 0.57 -10.54 -18.14
C ALA A 112 -0.05 -11.95 -18.04
N PHE A 113 0.73 -13.00 -18.28
CA PHE A 113 0.29 -14.39 -18.11
C PHE A 113 -0.02 -14.74 -16.66
N MET A 114 0.71 -14.17 -15.68
CA MET A 114 0.38 -14.35 -14.27
C MET A 114 -1.00 -13.77 -13.94
N ILE A 115 -1.28 -12.54 -14.37
CA ILE A 115 -2.58 -11.88 -14.14
C ILE A 115 -3.70 -12.65 -14.85
N LEU A 116 -3.52 -12.95 -16.14
CA LEU A 116 -4.48 -13.69 -16.95
C LEU A 116 -4.79 -15.07 -16.34
N GLY A 117 -3.74 -15.82 -16.00
CA GLY A 117 -3.87 -17.15 -15.42
C GLY A 117 -4.60 -17.14 -14.08
N LYS A 118 -4.36 -16.13 -13.24
CA LYS A 118 -5.10 -15.96 -11.98
C LYS A 118 -6.57 -15.62 -12.20
N ILE A 119 -6.89 -14.71 -13.12
CA ILE A 119 -8.29 -14.36 -13.40
C ILE A 119 -9.05 -15.58 -13.93
N MET A 120 -8.46 -16.32 -14.87
CA MET A 120 -9.06 -17.55 -15.41
C MET A 120 -9.21 -18.63 -14.33
N PHE A 121 -8.19 -18.84 -13.50
CA PHE A 121 -8.26 -19.80 -12.41
C PHE A 121 -9.32 -19.42 -11.37
N VAL A 122 -9.35 -18.15 -10.94
CA VAL A 122 -10.29 -17.69 -9.90
C VAL A 122 -11.74 -17.78 -10.37
N THR A 123 -12.02 -17.37 -11.61
CA THR A 123 -13.37 -17.47 -12.19
C THR A 123 -13.78 -18.92 -12.43
N GLY A 124 -12.93 -19.74 -13.04
CA GLY A 124 -13.22 -21.15 -13.30
C GLY A 124 -13.35 -21.99 -12.04
N PHE A 125 -12.42 -21.84 -11.08
CA PHE A 125 -12.43 -22.62 -9.84
C PHE A 125 -13.52 -22.13 -8.88
N GLY A 126 -13.82 -20.83 -8.86
CA GLY A 126 -14.92 -20.27 -8.09
C GLY A 126 -16.28 -20.82 -8.53
N GLU A 127 -16.50 -20.92 -9.84
CA GLU A 127 -17.72 -21.52 -10.41
C GLU A 127 -17.76 -23.06 -10.34
N PHE A 128 -16.61 -23.70 -10.24
CA PHE A 128 -16.53 -25.13 -9.96
C PHE A 128 -16.97 -25.40 -8.52
N LEU A 129 -16.45 -24.63 -7.56
CA LEU A 129 -16.81 -24.73 -6.15
C LEU A 129 -18.28 -24.39 -5.90
N SER A 130 -18.85 -23.42 -6.62
CA SER A 130 -20.29 -23.10 -6.49
C SER A 130 -21.19 -24.29 -6.84
N GLY A 131 -20.74 -25.19 -7.71
CA GLY A 131 -21.44 -26.44 -8.02
C GLY A 131 -21.47 -27.46 -6.88
N PHE A 132 -20.57 -27.36 -5.89
CA PHE A 132 -20.53 -28.25 -4.72
C PHE A 132 -21.20 -27.66 -3.47
N THR A 133 -21.32 -26.33 -3.40
CA THR A 133 -21.87 -25.65 -2.22
C THR A 133 -23.39 -25.52 -2.32
N MET A 134 -24.10 -25.70 -1.19
CA MET A 134 -25.56 -25.51 -1.12
C MET A 134 -26.03 -24.08 -1.45
N ASN A 135 -25.13 -23.10 -1.51
CA ASN A 135 -25.44 -21.71 -1.86
C ASN A 135 -24.58 -21.26 -3.06
N PRO A 136 -25.09 -21.38 -4.30
CA PRO A 136 -24.31 -21.17 -5.52
C PRO A 136 -23.88 -19.71 -5.72
N ASP A 137 -24.55 -18.75 -5.08
CA ASP A 137 -24.26 -17.31 -5.20
C ASP A 137 -23.25 -16.81 -4.14
N ASN A 138 -22.61 -17.73 -3.42
CA ASN A 138 -21.71 -17.36 -2.34
C ASN A 138 -20.37 -16.84 -2.88
N GLY A 139 -20.16 -15.51 -2.86
CA GLY A 139 -18.93 -14.85 -3.31
C GLY A 139 -17.64 -15.36 -2.64
N TRP A 140 -17.76 -16.04 -1.49
CA TRP A 140 -16.66 -16.70 -0.78
C TRP A 140 -15.90 -17.73 -1.62
N ASN A 141 -16.55 -18.37 -2.60
CA ASN A 141 -15.90 -19.32 -3.50
C ASN A 141 -14.79 -18.67 -4.33
N TYR A 142 -14.99 -17.43 -4.80
CA TYR A 142 -13.97 -16.68 -5.54
C TYR A 142 -12.82 -16.25 -4.63
N SER A 143 -13.10 -15.83 -3.40
CA SER A 143 -12.06 -15.49 -2.40
C SER A 143 -11.19 -16.70 -2.03
N LEU A 144 -11.80 -17.89 -1.89
CA LEU A 144 -11.07 -19.13 -1.62
C LEU A 144 -10.21 -19.54 -2.82
N SER A 145 -10.76 -19.42 -4.03
CA SER A 145 -10.01 -19.67 -5.27
C SER A 145 -8.80 -18.75 -5.39
N LEU A 146 -8.97 -17.48 -5.04
CA LEU A 146 -7.90 -16.50 -5.05
C LEU A 146 -6.87 -16.79 -3.93
N PHE A 147 -7.30 -17.21 -2.74
CA PHE A 147 -6.38 -17.69 -1.70
C PHE A 147 -5.50 -18.85 -2.19
N LEU A 148 -6.08 -19.86 -2.84
CA LEU A 148 -5.34 -21.02 -3.32
C LEU A 148 -4.31 -20.64 -4.38
N VAL A 149 -4.69 -19.85 -5.39
CA VAL A 149 -3.77 -19.45 -6.46
C VAL A 149 -2.68 -18.51 -5.95
N THR A 150 -3.01 -17.64 -5.00
CA THR A 150 -2.04 -16.73 -4.40
C THR A 150 -1.07 -17.47 -3.50
N PHE A 151 -1.54 -18.41 -2.68
CA PHE A 151 -0.68 -19.27 -1.87
C PHE A 151 0.31 -20.08 -2.74
N GLY A 152 -0.19 -20.69 -3.83
CA GLY A 152 0.65 -21.43 -4.76
C GLY A 152 1.71 -20.55 -5.44
N SER A 153 1.32 -19.38 -5.95
CA SER A 153 2.22 -18.46 -6.65
C SER A 153 3.17 -17.68 -5.73
N TYR A 154 2.85 -17.51 -4.44
CA TYR A 154 3.60 -16.69 -3.49
C TYR A 154 5.07 -17.15 -3.36
N PHE A 155 5.31 -18.46 -3.34
CA PHE A 155 6.64 -19.02 -3.18
C PHE A 155 7.51 -18.88 -4.44
N PHE A 156 6.89 -18.91 -5.62
CA PHE A 156 7.61 -18.99 -6.90
C PHE A 156 7.72 -17.66 -7.65
N TYR A 157 6.87 -16.68 -7.35
CA TYR A 157 6.78 -15.44 -8.13
C TYR A 157 6.82 -14.18 -7.26
N ASP A 158 8.00 -13.55 -7.17
CA ASP A 158 8.24 -12.40 -6.27
C ASP A 158 7.46 -11.13 -6.65
N ARG A 159 7.23 -10.87 -7.94
CA ARG A 159 6.74 -9.56 -8.43
C ARG A 159 5.24 -9.33 -8.20
N ASP A 160 4.47 -10.40 -8.02
CA ASP A 160 3.02 -10.35 -7.90
C ASP A 160 2.53 -10.49 -6.43
N ARG A 161 3.45 -10.72 -5.49
CA ARG A 161 3.10 -10.96 -4.07
C ARG A 161 2.22 -9.86 -3.50
N PHE A 162 2.55 -8.60 -3.77
CA PHE A 162 1.78 -7.46 -3.29
C PHE A 162 0.38 -7.42 -3.94
N LEU A 163 0.32 -7.43 -5.28
CA LEU A 163 -0.94 -7.30 -6.01
C LEU A 163 -1.92 -8.43 -5.67
N SER A 164 -1.40 -9.65 -5.54
CA SER A 164 -2.15 -10.84 -5.17
C SER A 164 -2.75 -10.80 -3.77
N LEU A 165 -1.93 -10.44 -2.76
CA LEU A 165 -2.40 -10.32 -1.39
C LEU A 165 -3.38 -9.16 -1.25
N PHE A 166 -3.11 -8.04 -1.93
CA PHE A 166 -4.03 -6.93 -2.00
C PHE A 166 -5.38 -7.34 -2.61
N ALA A 167 -5.39 -8.02 -3.76
CA ALA A 167 -6.60 -8.53 -4.40
C ALA A 167 -7.38 -9.49 -3.49
N PHE A 168 -6.69 -10.35 -2.74
CA PHE A 168 -7.30 -11.23 -1.75
C PHE A 168 -8.02 -10.47 -0.64
N PHE A 169 -7.37 -9.47 -0.06
CA PHE A 169 -7.98 -8.65 0.98
C PHE A 169 -9.17 -7.82 0.47
N ILE A 170 -9.11 -7.33 -0.78
CA ILE A 170 -10.27 -6.65 -1.39
C ILE A 170 -11.41 -7.64 -1.64
N SER A 171 -11.11 -8.86 -2.10
CA SER A 171 -12.11 -9.92 -2.32
C SER A 171 -12.82 -10.30 -1.02
N ILE A 172 -12.10 -10.38 0.11
CA ILE A 172 -12.72 -10.58 1.43
C ILE A 172 -13.63 -9.42 1.80
N LEU A 173 -13.18 -8.17 1.61
CA LEU A 173 -13.98 -6.99 1.94
C LEU A 173 -15.31 -6.97 1.17
N ILE A 174 -15.27 -7.23 -0.14
CA ILE A 174 -16.46 -7.28 -0.99
C ILE A 174 -17.43 -8.38 -0.50
N ASN A 175 -16.90 -9.55 -0.15
CA ASN A 175 -17.72 -10.66 0.33
C ASN A 175 -18.34 -10.41 1.70
N ILE A 176 -17.63 -9.75 2.61
CA ILE A 176 -18.18 -9.35 3.90
C ILE A 176 -19.39 -8.44 3.66
N ASP A 177 -19.26 -7.50 2.72
CA ASP A 177 -20.33 -6.56 2.41
C ASP A 177 -21.53 -7.21 1.72
N SER A 178 -21.30 -8.14 0.79
CA SER A 178 -22.36 -8.70 -0.05
C SER A 178 -23.09 -9.90 0.56
N ALA A 179 -22.42 -10.69 1.41
CA ALA A 179 -22.91 -12.01 1.82
C ALA A 179 -23.66 -12.02 3.16
N ILE A 180 -23.59 -10.93 3.94
CA ILE A 180 -24.01 -10.92 5.34
C ILE A 180 -25.19 -9.95 5.49
N SER A 181 -26.28 -10.42 6.11
CA SER A 181 -27.42 -9.58 6.46
C SER A 181 -26.98 -8.35 7.25
N ASP A 182 -27.62 -7.20 7.00
CA ASP A 182 -27.21 -5.87 7.47
C ASP A 182 -26.77 -5.84 8.94
N ASN A 183 -27.48 -6.53 9.85
CA ASN A 183 -27.18 -6.53 11.28
C ASN A 183 -25.80 -7.11 11.68
N TYR A 184 -25.25 -8.06 10.92
CA TYR A 184 -23.97 -8.68 11.27
C TYR A 184 -22.80 -8.10 10.47
N ASN A 185 -23.07 -7.47 9.32
CA ASN A 185 -22.06 -6.96 8.42
C ASN A 185 -21.15 -5.93 9.12
N GLU A 186 -21.70 -5.05 9.97
CA GLU A 186 -20.91 -4.11 10.78
C GLU A 186 -19.86 -4.79 11.68
N ILE A 187 -20.23 -5.87 12.36
CA ILE A 187 -19.34 -6.60 13.26
C ILE A 187 -18.19 -7.23 12.46
N PHE A 188 -18.49 -7.80 11.29
CA PHE A 188 -17.48 -8.40 10.43
C PHE A 188 -16.56 -7.35 9.80
N ILE A 189 -17.06 -6.21 9.35
CA ILE A 189 -16.23 -5.11 8.85
C ILE A 189 -15.33 -4.56 9.96
N ASN A 190 -15.87 -4.33 11.16
CA ASN A 190 -15.09 -3.87 12.31
C ASN A 190 -14.02 -4.89 12.71
N GLY A 191 -14.36 -6.18 12.76
CA GLY A 191 -13.42 -7.25 13.03
C GLY A 191 -12.31 -7.35 11.97
N TYR A 192 -12.68 -7.21 10.70
CA TYR A 192 -11.75 -7.19 9.58
C TYR A 192 -10.81 -5.99 9.64
N PHE A 193 -11.35 -4.80 9.89
CA PHE A 193 -10.58 -3.58 10.10
C PHE A 193 -9.59 -3.73 11.26
N LEU A 194 -10.05 -4.20 12.41
CA LEU A 194 -9.21 -4.42 13.59
C LEU A 194 -8.10 -5.42 13.31
N PHE A 195 -8.41 -6.53 12.63
CA PHE A 195 -7.42 -7.54 12.23
C PHE A 195 -6.32 -6.92 11.36
N GLN A 196 -6.70 -6.19 10.30
CA GLN A 196 -5.76 -5.52 9.42
C GLN A 196 -4.91 -4.48 10.18
N PHE A 197 -5.53 -3.70 11.06
CA PHE A 197 -4.85 -2.70 11.86
C PHE A 197 -3.80 -3.32 12.79
N ILE A 198 -4.15 -4.38 13.50
CA ILE A 198 -3.22 -5.12 14.36
C ILE A 198 -2.06 -5.69 13.53
N CYS A 199 -2.33 -6.26 12.35
CA CYS A 199 -1.28 -6.76 11.46
C CYS A 199 -0.31 -5.64 11.05
N ILE A 200 -0.80 -4.44 10.71
CA ILE A 200 0.05 -3.29 10.36
C ILE A 200 0.90 -2.85 11.56
N CYS A 201 0.29 -2.73 12.74
CA CYS A 201 1.01 -2.39 13.97
C CYS A 201 2.11 -3.42 14.27
N ILE A 202 1.83 -4.72 14.18
CA ILE A 202 2.84 -5.76 14.38
C ILE A 202 3.94 -5.67 13.32
N LEU A 203 3.58 -5.60 12.03
CA LEU A 203 4.53 -5.64 10.91
C LEU A 203 5.44 -4.41 10.85
N PHE A 204 4.93 -3.22 11.17
CA PHE A 204 5.73 -1.98 11.10
C PHE A 204 6.32 -1.56 12.45
N MET A 205 5.63 -1.78 13.56
CA MET A 205 6.11 -1.35 14.88
C MET A 205 7.04 -2.39 15.48
N ILE A 206 6.68 -3.69 15.46
CA ILE A 206 7.44 -4.75 16.13
C ILE A 206 8.54 -5.31 15.23
N ILE A 207 8.19 -5.67 13.98
CA ILE A 207 9.11 -6.34 13.06
C ILE A 207 9.98 -5.29 12.35
N ARG A 208 11.20 -5.11 12.84
CA ARG A 208 12.05 -3.98 12.48
C ARG A 208 12.70 -4.07 11.08
N ASP A 209 13.06 -5.25 10.56
CA ASP A 209 14.04 -5.30 9.44
C ASP A 209 13.96 -6.46 8.41
N SER A 210 12.89 -7.23 8.35
CA SER A 210 12.83 -8.35 7.39
C SER A 210 12.22 -7.92 6.04
N ARG A 211 13.08 -7.67 5.05
CA ARG A 211 12.71 -7.37 3.65
C ARG A 211 11.67 -8.33 3.05
N LYS A 212 11.58 -9.55 3.60
CA LYS A 212 10.64 -10.60 3.20
C LYS A 212 9.17 -10.23 3.44
N TYR A 213 8.84 -9.38 4.41
CA TYR A 213 7.45 -9.05 4.75
C TYR A 213 6.97 -7.74 4.14
N PHE A 214 7.80 -7.03 3.38
CA PHE A 214 7.38 -5.76 2.76
C PHE A 214 6.13 -5.93 1.91
N SER A 215 6.08 -6.94 1.03
CA SER A 215 4.90 -7.17 0.19
C SER A 215 3.63 -7.40 1.00
N ILE A 216 3.73 -8.14 2.11
CA ILE A 216 2.61 -8.42 3.01
C ILE A 216 2.18 -7.13 3.73
N ALA A 217 3.12 -6.42 4.34
CA ALA A 217 2.87 -5.20 5.10
C ALA A 217 2.24 -4.11 4.24
N TYR A 218 2.75 -3.90 3.03
CA TYR A 218 2.16 -2.97 2.09
C TYR A 218 0.77 -3.41 1.61
N SER A 219 0.53 -4.71 1.39
CA SER A 219 -0.80 -5.20 1.00
C SER A 219 -1.84 -4.92 2.09
N PHE A 220 -1.48 -5.09 3.36
CA PHE A 220 -2.33 -4.71 4.49
C PHE A 220 -2.57 -3.20 4.54
N VAL A 221 -1.54 -2.36 4.38
CA VAL A 221 -1.70 -0.89 4.39
C VAL A 221 -2.62 -0.42 3.26
N PHE A 222 -2.42 -0.92 2.05
CA PHE A 222 -3.26 -0.57 0.90
C PHE A 222 -4.68 -1.08 1.09
N SER A 223 -4.87 -2.31 1.57
CA SER A 223 -6.22 -2.81 1.83
C SER A 223 -6.91 -2.04 2.95
N LEU A 224 -6.22 -1.73 4.04
CA LEU A 224 -6.76 -0.91 5.14
C LEU A 224 -7.14 0.50 4.63
N SER A 225 -6.37 1.04 3.70
CA SER A 225 -6.71 2.33 3.08
C SER A 225 -8.03 2.25 2.32
N VAL A 226 -8.27 1.15 1.59
CA VAL A 226 -9.54 0.91 0.90
C VAL A 226 -10.67 0.64 1.89
N THR A 227 -10.45 -0.11 2.98
CA THR A 227 -11.50 -0.34 3.99
C THR A 227 -11.92 0.96 4.67
N VAL A 228 -10.98 1.83 5.05
CA VAL A 228 -11.30 3.14 5.65
C VAL A 228 -12.03 4.04 4.65
N LEU A 229 -11.62 4.04 3.37
CA LEU A 229 -12.35 4.75 2.31
C LEU A 229 -13.77 4.21 2.16
N PHE A 230 -13.93 2.90 2.14
CA PHE A 230 -15.22 2.24 2.02
C PHE A 230 -16.17 2.61 3.17
N ILE A 231 -15.68 2.52 4.42
CA ILE A 231 -16.43 2.93 5.61
C ILE A 231 -16.82 4.41 5.50
N THR A 232 -15.86 5.28 5.15
CA THR A 232 -16.11 6.72 5.01
C THR A 232 -17.18 7.02 3.95
N ILE A 233 -17.14 6.34 2.81
CA ILE A 233 -18.11 6.54 1.72
C ILE A 233 -19.51 6.08 2.17
N LYS A 234 -19.62 4.91 2.80
CA LYS A 234 -20.89 4.40 3.31
C LYS A 234 -21.50 5.35 4.35
N THR A 235 -20.70 5.82 5.30
CA THR A 235 -21.16 6.74 6.34
C THR A 235 -21.49 8.14 5.81
N ALA A 236 -20.69 8.67 4.86
CA ALA A 236 -20.83 10.06 4.42
C ALA A 236 -21.84 10.27 3.29
N PHE A 237 -22.00 9.30 2.38
CA PHE A 237 -22.78 9.47 1.15
C PHE A 237 -24.01 8.57 1.08
N ILE A 238 -23.92 7.33 1.58
CA ILE A 238 -24.99 6.34 1.41
C ILE A 238 -26.00 6.42 2.57
N ASN A 239 -25.58 6.94 3.73
CA ASN A 239 -26.43 7.21 4.90
C ASN A 239 -27.40 6.06 5.22
N ASP A 240 -26.89 4.82 5.18
CA ASP A 240 -27.61 3.66 5.70
C ASP A 240 -27.80 3.90 7.20
N GLY A 241 -29.04 4.24 7.60
CA GLY A 241 -29.39 4.73 8.93
C GLY A 241 -29.02 3.79 10.08
N ASP A 242 -28.79 2.52 9.79
CA ASP A 242 -28.36 1.51 10.77
C ASP A 242 -26.83 1.31 10.77
N PHE A 243 -26.13 1.54 9.65
CA PHE A 243 -24.73 1.11 9.43
C PHE A 243 -23.64 2.04 10.02
N GLY A 244 -24.03 3.12 10.71
CA GLY A 244 -23.14 4.27 10.88
C GLY A 244 -22.50 4.44 12.25
N TRP A 245 -23.20 4.12 13.33
CA TRP A 245 -22.81 4.62 14.66
C TRP A 245 -21.72 3.77 15.32
N ILE A 246 -21.85 2.44 15.24
CA ILE A 246 -20.92 1.51 15.87
C ILE A 246 -19.60 1.48 15.09
N THR A 247 -19.66 1.38 13.76
CA THR A 247 -18.49 1.36 12.87
C THR A 247 -17.65 2.64 12.96
N TRP A 248 -18.30 3.82 12.94
CA TRP A 248 -17.60 5.11 13.03
C TRP A 248 -16.87 5.27 14.37
N SER A 249 -17.57 5.05 15.49
CA SER A 249 -17.00 5.21 16.84
C SER A 249 -15.87 4.21 17.08
N PHE A 250 -16.05 2.96 16.64
CA PHE A 250 -15.06 1.89 16.82
C PHE A 250 -13.78 2.15 16.02
N THR A 251 -13.90 2.54 14.75
CA THR A 251 -12.74 2.85 13.91
C THR A 251 -11.96 4.06 14.44
N ASN A 252 -12.66 5.12 14.87
CA ASN A 252 -12.03 6.29 15.50
C ASN A 252 -11.27 5.93 16.79
N LEU A 253 -11.87 5.11 17.65
CA LEU A 253 -11.25 4.66 18.89
C LEU A 253 -9.97 3.86 18.60
N ILE A 254 -10.02 2.89 17.69
CA ILE A 254 -8.85 2.06 17.37
C ILE A 254 -7.72 2.89 16.75
N LEU A 255 -8.05 3.78 15.80
CA LEU A 255 -7.05 4.62 15.15
C LEU A 255 -6.41 5.62 16.12
N SER A 256 -7.19 6.21 17.02
CA SER A 256 -6.67 7.11 18.06
C SER A 256 -5.79 6.37 19.05
N LEU A 257 -6.18 5.16 19.50
CA LEU A 257 -5.32 4.31 20.33
C LEU A 257 -4.02 3.94 19.60
N GLY A 258 -4.09 3.57 18.33
CA GLY A 258 -2.90 3.23 17.57
C GLY A 258 -1.99 4.43 17.30
N MET A 259 -2.55 5.63 17.13
CA MET A 259 -1.81 6.89 17.09
C MET A 259 -1.08 7.16 18.40
N ILE A 260 -1.75 6.97 19.54
CA ILE A 260 -1.11 7.09 20.86
C ILE A 260 0.03 6.07 20.99
N LEU A 261 -0.19 4.82 20.59
CA LEU A 261 0.85 3.78 20.60
C LEU A 261 2.05 4.15 19.72
N LEU A 262 1.82 4.72 18.53
CA LEU A 262 2.90 5.19 17.66
C LEU A 262 3.70 6.31 18.33
N ILE A 263 3.03 7.32 18.90
CA ILE A 263 3.69 8.44 19.56
C ILE A 263 4.51 7.93 20.75
N CYS A 264 3.94 7.07 21.60
CA CYS A 264 4.67 6.44 22.70
C CYS A 264 5.93 5.71 22.22
N ARG A 265 5.84 4.97 21.11
CA ARG A 265 6.98 4.23 20.54
C ARG A 265 8.04 5.14 19.89
N ILE A 266 7.63 6.27 19.32
CA ILE A 266 8.56 7.27 18.76
C ILE A 266 9.36 7.93 19.90
N PHE A 267 8.69 8.25 21.00
CA PHE A 267 9.29 8.94 22.15
C PHE A 267 10.01 8.00 23.13
N GLU A 268 9.87 6.67 22.99
CA GLU A 268 10.46 5.63 23.87
C GLU A 268 11.98 5.81 24.13
N ARG A 269 12.68 6.59 23.30
CA ARG A 269 14.13 6.88 23.44
C ARG A 269 14.47 8.17 24.22
N ARG A 270 13.53 9.02 24.59
CA ARG A 270 13.76 10.28 25.35
C ARG A 270 12.79 10.33 26.54
N ASN A 271 13.21 10.86 27.69
CA ASN A 271 12.38 10.97 28.91
C ASN A 271 10.99 11.55 28.63
N VAL A 272 10.00 10.64 28.51
CA VAL A 272 8.71 10.85 27.84
C VAL A 272 7.77 11.77 28.62
N ILE A 273 7.87 11.73 29.96
CA ILE A 273 6.84 12.25 30.85
C ILE A 273 6.95 13.77 31.07
N ASN A 274 8.15 14.35 30.92
CA ASN A 274 8.37 15.77 31.20
C ASN A 274 8.43 16.65 29.94
N ASN A 275 8.24 16.05 28.75
CA ASN A 275 8.29 16.80 27.50
C ASN A 275 6.91 17.38 27.18
N LYS A 276 6.77 18.71 27.25
CA LYS A 276 5.55 19.44 26.90
C LYS A 276 5.05 19.11 25.48
N ALA A 277 5.95 18.75 24.56
CA ALA A 277 5.62 18.30 23.22
C ALA A 277 4.81 16.99 23.21
N PHE A 278 5.19 16.04 24.05
CA PHE A 278 4.53 14.74 24.15
C PHE A 278 3.11 14.89 24.70
N LEU A 279 2.95 15.68 25.77
CA LEU A 279 1.63 15.98 26.33
C LEU A 279 0.73 16.68 25.30
N GLY A 280 1.26 17.66 24.57
CA GLY A 280 0.54 18.36 23.51
C GLY A 280 0.13 17.45 22.34
N ALA A 281 0.98 16.50 21.97
CA ALA A 281 0.64 15.51 20.94
C ALA A 281 -0.48 14.57 21.42
N LEU A 282 -0.44 14.14 22.67
CA LEU A 282 -1.42 13.20 23.24
C LEU A 282 -2.80 13.88 23.40
N THR A 283 -2.84 15.12 23.87
CA THR A 283 -4.08 15.92 23.90
C THR A 283 -4.60 16.20 22.49
N GLY A 284 -3.71 16.46 21.52
CA GLY A 284 -4.05 16.62 20.12
C GLY A 284 -4.71 15.38 19.51
N VAL A 285 -4.15 14.18 19.75
CA VAL A 285 -4.74 12.92 19.28
C VAL A 285 -6.09 12.64 19.95
N PHE A 286 -6.23 12.94 21.24
CA PHE A 286 -7.51 12.78 21.93
C PHE A 286 -8.59 13.69 21.33
N LEU A 287 -8.29 14.97 21.13
CA LEU A 287 -9.19 15.92 20.47
C LEU A 287 -9.53 15.49 19.03
N LEU A 288 -8.52 15.03 18.28
CA LEU A 288 -8.73 14.50 16.93
C LEU A 288 -9.65 13.27 16.95
N GLY A 289 -9.48 12.35 17.89
CA GLY A 289 -10.31 11.15 18.03
C GLY A 289 -11.79 11.44 18.30
N VAL A 290 -12.07 12.50 19.07
CA VAL A 290 -13.44 12.91 19.41
C VAL A 290 -14.12 13.68 18.28
N ILE A 291 -13.36 14.52 17.55
CA ILE A 291 -13.94 15.50 16.60
C ILE A 291 -13.85 15.04 15.14
N SER A 292 -12.83 14.24 14.79
CA SER A 292 -12.48 13.97 13.38
C SER A 292 -13.13 12.69 12.85
N SER A 293 -13.17 12.57 11.53
CA SER A 293 -13.49 11.30 10.87
C SER A 293 -12.32 10.32 10.91
N SER A 294 -12.64 9.02 10.86
CA SER A 294 -11.68 7.92 10.86
C SER A 294 -10.68 8.05 9.72
N GLY A 295 -11.11 8.53 8.56
CA GLY A 295 -10.25 8.85 7.42
C GLY A 295 -9.13 9.84 7.73
N ILE A 296 -9.43 10.94 8.43
CA ILE A 296 -8.43 11.97 8.76
C ILE A 296 -7.40 11.41 9.75
N ILE A 297 -7.86 10.72 10.79
CA ILE A 297 -6.97 10.11 11.80
C ILE A 297 -6.07 9.06 11.13
N PHE A 298 -6.63 8.25 10.22
CA PHE A 298 -5.89 7.24 9.47
C PHE A 298 -4.79 7.84 8.57
N VAL A 299 -5.07 8.92 7.86
CA VAL A 299 -4.07 9.59 7.02
C VAL A 299 -2.93 10.14 7.86
N ILE A 300 -3.23 10.77 9.00
CA ILE A 300 -2.21 11.30 9.92
C ILE A 300 -1.39 10.14 10.49
N PHE A 301 -2.03 9.02 10.84
CA PHE A 301 -1.37 7.80 11.27
C PHE A 301 -0.38 7.27 10.22
N LEU A 302 -0.81 7.13 8.96
CA LEU A 302 0.07 6.70 7.87
C LEU A 302 1.22 7.68 7.63
N MET A 303 0.95 8.98 7.73
CA MET A 303 1.96 10.02 7.54
C MET A 303 3.05 9.95 8.63
N ILE A 304 2.67 9.85 9.91
CA ILE A 304 3.61 9.71 11.03
C ILE A 304 4.36 8.37 10.92
N LEU A 305 3.66 7.29 10.63
CA LEU A 305 4.26 5.96 10.47
C LEU A 305 5.29 5.95 9.34
N GLY A 306 4.97 6.54 8.19
CA GLY A 306 5.86 6.67 7.04
C GLY A 306 7.09 7.53 7.35
N TYR A 307 6.91 8.63 8.07
CA TYR A 307 8.02 9.48 8.50
C TYR A 307 8.96 8.74 9.48
N TRP A 308 8.39 8.05 10.48
CA TRP A 308 9.15 7.30 11.48
C TRP A 308 9.95 6.14 10.88
N ARG A 309 9.38 5.42 9.91
CA ARG A 309 10.06 4.31 9.21
C ARG A 309 10.92 4.75 8.03
N HIS A 310 10.95 6.05 7.71
CA HIS A 310 11.59 6.60 6.51
C HIS A 310 11.09 5.96 5.19
N GLU A 311 9.84 5.51 5.17
CA GLU A 311 9.23 4.82 4.02
C GLU A 311 8.45 5.80 3.14
N LYS A 312 9.03 6.14 1.98
CA LYS A 312 8.43 7.10 1.04
C LYS A 312 7.06 6.66 0.53
N ILE A 313 6.83 5.36 0.39
CA ILE A 313 5.56 4.82 -0.13
C ILE A 313 4.40 5.17 0.80
N LEU A 314 4.58 5.04 2.13
CA LEU A 314 3.54 5.41 3.10
C LEU A 314 3.27 6.92 3.10
N LEU A 315 4.32 7.74 2.98
CA LEU A 315 4.18 9.20 2.88
C LEU A 315 3.46 9.64 1.60
N VAL A 316 3.79 9.05 0.45
CA VAL A 316 3.10 9.35 -0.81
C VAL A 316 1.64 8.91 -0.72
N LEU A 317 1.38 7.73 -0.17
CA LEU A 317 0.01 7.22 0.01
C LEU A 317 -0.80 8.13 0.94
N SER A 318 -0.24 8.59 2.06
CA SER A 318 -0.96 9.50 2.97
C SER A 318 -1.24 10.85 2.31
N VAL A 319 -0.30 11.43 1.57
CA VAL A 319 -0.49 12.68 0.83
C VAL A 319 -1.56 12.53 -0.26
N LEU A 320 -1.62 11.39 -0.96
CA LEU A 320 -2.65 11.12 -1.97
C LEU A 320 -4.05 10.91 -1.37
N LEU A 321 -4.14 10.26 -0.20
CA LEU A 321 -5.41 10.01 0.48
C LEU A 321 -5.95 11.24 1.22
N MET A 322 -5.07 12.16 1.63
CA MET A 322 -5.45 13.35 2.42
C MET A 322 -6.56 14.19 1.75
N PRO A 323 -6.46 14.59 0.46
CA PRO A 323 -7.53 15.34 -0.20
C PRO A 323 -8.84 14.57 -0.24
N VAL A 324 -8.79 13.26 -0.49
CA VAL A 324 -9.99 12.42 -0.61
C VAL A 324 -10.76 12.41 0.71
N PHE A 325 -10.09 12.18 1.83
CA PHE A 325 -10.74 12.15 3.14
C PHE A 325 -11.18 13.54 3.63
N LEU A 326 -10.42 14.60 3.31
CA LEU A 326 -10.83 15.97 3.62
C LEU A 326 -12.09 16.37 2.86
N ILE A 327 -12.18 16.04 1.57
CA ILE A 327 -13.36 16.29 0.76
C ILE A 327 -14.55 15.51 1.33
N SER A 328 -14.40 14.21 1.58
CA SER A 328 -15.48 13.39 2.16
C SER A 328 -15.95 13.93 3.51
N TYR A 329 -15.04 14.34 4.40
CA TYR A 329 -15.39 14.95 5.70
C TYR A 329 -16.12 16.29 5.54
N PHE A 330 -15.68 17.13 4.61
CA PHE A 330 -16.33 18.42 4.37
C PHE A 330 -17.75 18.25 3.82
N TYR A 331 -17.99 17.23 3.00
CA TYR A 331 -19.32 16.92 2.49
C TYR A 331 -20.22 16.26 3.52
N SER A 332 -19.68 15.43 4.42
CA SER A 332 -20.47 14.77 5.49
C SER A 332 -20.96 15.72 6.58
N LEU A 333 -20.43 16.94 6.67
CA LEU A 333 -20.94 17.93 7.61
C LEU A 333 -22.32 18.45 7.15
N ASP A 334 -23.35 18.22 7.98
CA ASP A 334 -24.72 18.75 7.83
C ASP A 334 -24.78 20.26 8.12
N LEU A 335 -24.01 21.03 7.36
CA LEU A 335 -23.92 22.48 7.47
C LEU A 335 -24.41 23.14 6.20
N LEU A 336 -25.06 24.29 6.34
CA LEU A 336 -25.41 25.15 5.20
C LEU A 336 -24.13 25.57 4.46
N LEU A 337 -24.21 25.79 3.14
CA LEU A 337 -23.06 26.22 2.32
C LEU A 337 -22.34 27.46 2.89
N LEU A 338 -23.11 28.40 3.46
CA LEU A 338 -22.58 29.58 4.12
C LEU A 338 -21.75 29.23 5.36
N GLN A 339 -22.24 28.33 6.21
CA GLN A 339 -21.51 27.87 7.40
C GLN A 339 -20.22 27.14 7.01
N LYS A 340 -20.26 26.30 5.97
CA LYS A 340 -19.08 25.62 5.44
C LYS A 340 -18.00 26.61 4.97
N SER A 341 -18.39 27.69 4.30
CA SER A 341 -17.45 28.74 3.88
C SER A 341 -16.79 29.47 5.05
N ILE A 342 -17.55 29.76 6.12
CA ILE A 342 -17.05 30.39 7.34
C ILE A 342 -16.04 29.46 8.03
N VAL A 343 -16.34 28.16 8.14
CA VAL A 343 -15.44 27.16 8.71
C VAL A 343 -14.12 27.10 7.92
N LEU A 344 -14.17 27.20 6.59
CA LEU A 344 -12.96 27.19 5.75
C LEU A 344 -12.09 28.45 5.97
N VAL A 345 -12.72 29.62 6.07
CA VAL A 345 -12.00 30.88 6.35
C VAL A 345 -11.39 30.86 7.76
N ILE A 346 -12.15 30.44 8.76
CA ILE A 346 -11.67 30.35 10.15
C ILE A 346 -10.53 29.34 10.28
N SER A 347 -10.66 28.16 9.68
CA SER A 347 -9.60 27.15 9.69
C SER A 347 -8.33 27.64 8.99
N GLY A 348 -8.45 28.38 7.87
CA GLY A 348 -7.32 29.01 7.20
C GLY A 348 -6.60 30.05 8.07
N ILE A 349 -7.35 30.93 8.74
CA ILE A 349 -6.79 31.91 9.69
C ILE A 349 -6.11 31.21 10.87
N LEU A 350 -6.75 30.17 11.41
CA LEU A 350 -6.25 29.41 12.55
C LEU A 350 -4.95 28.67 12.19
N LEU A 351 -4.85 28.07 11.00
CA LEU A 351 -3.63 27.44 10.50
C LEU A 351 -2.48 28.45 10.35
N LEU A 352 -2.76 29.66 9.85
CA LEU A 352 -1.76 30.74 9.77
C LEU A 352 -1.30 31.18 11.17
N ALA A 353 -2.22 31.32 12.12
CA ALA A 353 -1.89 31.67 13.50
C ALA A 353 -1.03 30.58 14.18
N ILE A 354 -1.39 29.30 14.01
CA ILE A 354 -0.59 28.17 14.49
C ILE A 354 0.80 28.17 13.85
N ARG A 355 0.90 28.36 12.55
CA ARG A 355 2.20 28.42 11.85
C ARG A 355 3.07 29.53 12.41
N PHE A 356 2.50 30.71 12.66
CA PHE A 356 3.24 31.83 13.24
C PHE A 356 3.72 31.51 14.66
N PHE A 357 2.86 30.86 15.46
CA PHE A 357 3.20 30.44 16.82
C PHE A 357 4.28 29.36 16.86
N LEU A 358 4.18 28.35 15.99
CA LEU A 358 5.19 27.30 15.84
C LEU A 358 6.53 27.84 15.36
N ASN A 359 6.54 28.84 14.47
CA ASN A 359 7.78 29.46 14.00
C ASN A 359 8.46 30.32 15.07
N LYS A 360 7.71 30.76 16.09
CA LYS A 360 8.24 31.52 17.23
C LYS A 360 8.76 30.62 18.36
N ILE A 361 8.32 29.36 18.40
CA ILE A 361 8.85 28.34 19.31
C ILE A 361 10.02 27.65 18.59
N SER A 362 11.24 28.10 18.88
CA SER A 362 12.46 27.37 18.49
C SER A 362 12.49 26.03 19.22
N TRP A 363 12.24 24.93 18.50
CA TRP A 363 12.25 23.56 19.04
C TRP A 363 13.66 22.99 19.23
N ASP A 364 14.64 23.85 19.53
CA ASP A 364 15.99 23.44 19.92
C ASP A 364 16.03 23.23 21.45
N ALA A 365 15.65 22.03 21.88
CA ALA A 365 15.95 21.48 23.20
C ALA A 365 16.19 19.96 23.14
#